data_AF-U5SAY4-F1
#
_entry.id   AF-U5SAY4-F1
#
_cell.length_a   1.000
_cell.length_b   1.000
_cell.length_c   1.000
_cell.angle_alpha   90.00
_cell.angle_beta   90.00
_cell.angle_gamma   90.00
#
_symmetry.space_group_name_H-M   'P 1'
#
loop_
_entity.id
_entity.type
_entity.pdbx_description
1 polymer ?
#
loop_
_entity_poly.entity_id
_entity_poly.type
_entity_poly.pdbx_seq_one_letter_code
_entity_poly.pdbx_strand_id
1 'polypeptide(L)'
;MAIKKINQKGYLLIESLVAFSILSICIVIYLPFVVGMLKKVDAEKTAVEMYRIQYEQLQKIEQQQPIDKIWETGGKVFTIEQATTTTQKGVRIKYGEEEIFTEILSFQKSNP
;
A
#
# COMPACT_ATOMS: atom_id res chain seq x y z
N MET A 1 -59.88 -25.06 -27.36
CA MET A 1 -59.01 -24.12 -26.63
C MET A 1 -57.57 -24.53 -26.89
N ALA A 2 -56.88 -23.88 -27.83
CA ALA A 2 -55.52 -24.27 -28.22
C ALA A 2 -54.52 -23.71 -27.20
N ILE A 3 -53.82 -24.60 -26.49
CA ILE A 3 -52.73 -24.23 -25.59
C ILE A 3 -51.60 -23.68 -26.45
N LYS A 4 -51.32 -22.38 -26.31
CA LYS A 4 -50.28 -21.66 -27.03
C LYS A 4 -48.92 -22.24 -26.60
N LYS A 5 -48.29 -23.03 -27.46
CA LYS A 5 -46.96 -23.62 -27.23
C LYS A 5 -45.94 -22.48 -27.07
N ILE A 6 -45.47 -22.26 -25.84
CA ILE A 6 -44.46 -21.25 -25.53
C ILE A 6 -43.19 -21.58 -26.33
N ASN A 7 -42.60 -20.59 -27.00
CA ASN A 7 -41.38 -20.76 -27.77
C ASN A 7 -40.19 -20.99 -26.83
N GLN A 8 -39.95 -22.26 -26.47
CA GLN A 8 -38.93 -22.69 -25.49
C GLN A 8 -37.51 -22.23 -25.83
N LYS A 9 -37.17 -22.12 -27.12
CA LYS A 9 -35.84 -21.64 -27.55
C LYS A 9 -35.62 -20.17 -27.23
N GLY A 10 -36.65 -19.34 -27.45
CA GLY A 10 -36.61 -17.91 -27.10
C GLY A 10 -36.56 -17.68 -25.59
N TYR A 11 -37.25 -18.53 -24.83
CA TYR A 11 -37.22 -18.50 -23.37
C TYR A 11 -35.82 -18.81 -22.83
N LEU A 12 -35.18 -19.88 -23.32
CA LEU A 12 -33.82 -20.26 -22.92
C LEU A 12 -32.79 -19.17 -23.26
N LEU A 13 -32.95 -18.49 -24.39
CA LEU A 13 -32.08 -17.37 -24.79
C LEU A 13 -32.22 -16.18 -23.83
N ILE A 14 -33.45 -15.80 -23.45
CA ILE A 14 -33.69 -14.71 -22.50
C ILE A 14 -33.14 -15.07 -21.12
N GLU A 15 -33.37 -16.30 -20.65
CA GLU A 15 -32.85 -16.77 -19.37
C GLU A 15 -31.31 -16.74 -19.34
N SER A 16 -30.67 -17.18 -20.41
CA SER A 16 -29.21 -17.11 -20.57
C SER A 16 -28.71 -15.66 -20.59
N LEU A 17 -29.43 -14.75 -21.26
CA LEU A 17 -29.08 -13.33 -21.31
C LEU A 17 -29.19 -12.69 -19.92
N VAL A 18 -30.26 -12.98 -19.19
CA VAL A 18 -30.46 -12.49 -17.82
C VAL A 18 -29.37 -13.01 -16.89
N ALA A 19 -29.05 -14.31 -16.96
CA ALA A 19 -27.96 -14.90 -16.19
C ALA A 19 -26.61 -14.24 -16.52
N PHE A 20 -26.33 -14.00 -17.80
CA PHE A 20 -25.12 -13.30 -18.23
C PHE A 20 -25.06 -11.85 -17.76
N SER A 21 -26.18 -11.12 -17.79
CA SER A 21 -26.26 -9.75 -17.28
C SER A 21 -26.00 -9.70 -15.78
N ILE A 22 -26.57 -10.63 -15.01
CA ILE A 22 -26.33 -10.72 -13.56
C ILE A 22 -24.86 -10.99 -13.29
N LEU A 23 -24.26 -11.98 -13.96
CA LEU A 23 -22.83 -12.29 -13.83
C LEU A 23 -21.95 -11.09 -14.18
N SER A 24 -22.27 -10.38 -15.27
CA SER A 24 -21.52 -9.21 -15.70
C SER A 24 -21.57 -8.09 -14.65
N ILE A 25 -22.74 -7.81 -14.08
CA ILE A 25 -22.89 -6.82 -13.01
C ILE A 25 -22.09 -7.25 -11.77
N CYS A 26 -22.16 -8.52 -11.39
CA CYS A 26 -21.38 -9.05 -10.27
C CYS A 26 -19.87 -8.85 -10.49
N ILE A 27 -19.35 -9.14 -11.69
CA ILE A 27 -17.93 -8.96 -12.02
C ILE A 27 -17.56 -7.47 -11.96
N VAL A 28 -18.38 -6.61 -12.57
CA VAL A 28 -18.14 -5.16 -12.63
C VAL A 28 -18.11 -4.52 -11.24
N ILE A 29 -18.85 -5.05 -10.26
CA ILE A 29 -18.85 -4.54 -8.88
C ILE A 29 -17.75 -5.19 -8.04
N TYR A 30 -17.62 -6.52 -8.14
CA TYR A 30 -16.74 -7.29 -7.27
C TYR A 30 -15.26 -7.05 -7.59
N LEU A 31 -14.91 -6.98 -8.88
CA LEU A 31 -13.52 -6.81 -9.29
C LEU A 31 -12.90 -5.48 -8.81
N PRO A 32 -13.51 -4.29 -9.01
CA PRO A 32 -12.94 -3.05 -8.48
C PRO A 32 -12.92 -3.02 -6.95
N PHE A 33 -13.87 -3.68 -6.28
CA PHE A 33 -13.86 -3.81 -4.82
C PHE A 33 -12.62 -4.59 -4.33
N VAL A 34 -12.35 -5.76 -4.91
CA VAL A 34 -11.18 -6.58 -4.58
C VAL A 34 -9.89 -5.83 -4.90
N VAL A 35 -9.81 -5.18 -6.07
CA VAL A 35 -8.64 -4.38 -6.45
C VAL A 35 -8.42 -3.22 -5.49
N GLY A 36 -9.49 -2.54 -5.07
CA GLY A 36 -9.42 -1.45 -4.08
C GLY A 36 -8.90 -1.94 -2.72
N MET A 37 -9.36 -3.11 -2.27
CA MET A 37 -8.89 -3.74 -1.04
C MET A 37 -7.40 -4.12 -1.12
N LEU A 38 -6.97 -4.74 -2.23
CA LEU A 38 -5.55 -5.09 -2.44
C LEU A 38 -4.65 -3.85 -2.43
N LYS A 39 -5.07 -2.77 -3.09
CA LYS A 39 -4.33 -1.49 -3.08
C LYS A 39 -4.21 -0.91 -1.67
N LYS A 40 -5.29 -0.95 -0.89
CA LYS A 40 -5.28 -0.46 0.49
C LYS A 40 -4.31 -1.27 1.37
N VAL A 41 -4.35 -2.60 1.25
CA VAL A 41 -3.44 -3.49 2.00
C VAL A 41 -1.98 -3.25 1.60
N ASP A 42 -1.68 -3.03 0.31
CA ASP A 42 -0.31 -2.72 -0.11
C ASP A 42 0.17 -1.37 0.42
N ALA A 43 -0.70 -0.36 0.45
CA ALA A 43 -0.39 0.95 1.03
C ALA A 43 -0.10 0.84 2.54
N GLU A 44 -0.95 0.14 3.30
CA GLU A 44 -0.74 -0.09 4.74
C GLU A 44 0.56 -0.87 5.00
N LYS A 45 0.85 -1.89 4.19
CA LYS A 45 2.10 -2.65 4.28
C LYS A 45 3.32 -1.76 4.00
N THR A 46 3.22 -0.86 3.03
CA THR A 46 4.29 0.10 2.69
C THR A 46 4.54 1.07 3.83
N ALA A 47 3.49 1.61 4.43
CA ALA A 47 3.59 2.50 5.58
C ALA A 47 4.28 1.82 6.78
N VAL A 48 3.88 0.59 7.12
CA VAL A 48 4.52 -0.19 8.19
C VAL A 48 6.00 -0.42 7.91
N GLU A 49 6.35 -0.73 6.65
CA GLU A 49 7.73 -0.92 6.25
C GLU A 49 8.55 0.37 6.38
N MET A 50 8.01 1.52 5.99
CA MET A 50 8.67 2.81 6.17
C MET A 50 8.92 3.13 7.65
N TYR A 51 7.96 2.82 8.54
CA TYR A 51 8.16 2.97 9.99
C TYR A 51 9.22 2.01 10.55
N ARG A 52 9.28 0.77 10.04
CA ARG A 52 10.33 -0.17 10.43
C ARG A 52 11.71 0.35 10.02
N ILE A 53 11.87 0.76 8.76
CA ILE A 53 13.12 1.35 8.27
C ILE A 53 13.49 2.56 9.13
N GLN A 54 12.51 3.43 9.43
CA GLN A 54 12.74 4.57 10.31
C GLN A 54 13.29 4.17 11.67
N TYR A 55 12.65 3.24 12.35
CA TYR A 55 13.09 2.76 13.66
C TYR A 55 14.53 2.23 13.61
N GLU A 56 14.86 1.43 12.59
CA GLU A 56 16.20 0.87 12.43
C GLU A 56 17.27 1.94 12.16
N GLN A 57 16.96 2.95 11.32
CA GLN A 57 17.89 4.04 11.06
C GLN A 57 18.07 4.94 12.30
N LEU A 58 17.01 5.18 13.09
CA LEU A 58 17.11 5.90 14.36
C LEU A 58 18.02 5.15 15.34
N GLN A 59 17.84 3.83 15.46
CA GLN A 59 18.68 2.99 16.31
C GLN A 59 20.15 3.03 15.88
N LYS A 60 20.44 3.04 14.57
CA LYS A 60 21.81 3.22 14.05
C LYS A 60 22.39 4.57 14.47
N ILE A 61 21.60 5.65 14.42
CA ILE A 61 22.04 6.98 14.87
C ILE A 61 22.37 6.98 16.37
N GLU A 62 21.52 6.36 17.20
CA GLU A 62 21.76 6.22 18.65
C GLU A 62 23.05 5.44 18.95
N GLN A 63 23.31 4.39 18.18
CA GLN A 63 24.52 3.56 18.28
C GLN A 63 25.76 4.19 17.60
N GLN A 64 25.65 5.42 17.09
CA GLN A 64 26.71 6.12 16.35
C GLN A 64 27.21 5.35 15.10
N GLN A 65 26.36 4.51 14.53
CA GLN A 65 26.61 3.79 13.28
C GLN A 65 26.21 4.65 12.07
N PRO A 66 26.83 4.43 10.90
CA PRO A 66 26.41 5.08 9.68
C PRO A 66 24.99 4.63 9.29
N ILE A 67 24.16 5.58 8.89
CA ILE A 67 22.85 5.26 8.31
C ILE A 67 23.01 4.68 6.91
N ASP A 68 22.06 3.85 6.50
CA ASP A 68 22.00 3.38 5.13
C ASP A 68 21.47 4.49 4.22
N LYS A 69 21.90 4.53 2.96
CA LYS A 69 21.39 5.48 1.95
C LYS A 69 20.24 4.92 1.13
N ILE A 70 20.24 3.60 0.96
CA ILE A 70 19.27 2.86 0.16
C ILE A 70 18.87 1.63 0.95
N TRP A 71 17.58 1.34 0.99
CA TRP A 71 17.03 0.14 1.61
C TRP A 71 16.15 -0.60 0.62
N GLU A 72 16.43 -1.89 0.39
CA GLU A 72 15.68 -2.72 -0.54
C GLU A 72 14.96 -3.85 0.20
N THR A 73 13.66 -3.97 -0.02
CA THR A 73 12.80 -4.93 0.70
C THR A 73 11.53 -5.18 -0.10
N GLY A 74 11.15 -6.46 -0.27
CA GLY A 74 9.92 -6.84 -0.97
C GLY A 74 9.82 -6.32 -2.42
N GLY A 75 10.95 -6.12 -3.11
CA GLY A 75 11.00 -5.54 -4.46
C GLY A 75 10.80 -4.02 -4.52
N LYS A 76 10.78 -3.35 -3.36
CA LYS A 76 10.65 -1.90 -3.20
C LYS A 76 12.00 -1.32 -2.78
N VAL A 77 12.36 -0.16 -3.34
CA VAL A 77 13.60 0.56 -3.05
C VAL A 77 13.27 1.88 -2.37
N PHE A 78 13.78 2.06 -1.15
CA PHE A 78 13.60 3.25 -0.33
C PHE A 78 14.89 4.06 -0.32
N THR A 79 14.77 5.38 -0.43
CA THR A 79 15.91 6.30 -0.31
C THR A 79 15.90 6.94 1.06
N ILE A 80 17.05 6.93 1.72
CA ILE A 80 17.21 7.42 3.09
C ILE A 80 18.21 8.57 3.06
N GLU A 81 17.78 9.73 3.54
CA GLU A 81 18.59 10.94 3.64
C GLU A 81 18.76 11.34 5.10
N GLN A 82 20.00 11.60 5.52
CA GLN A 82 20.26 12.21 6.81
C GLN A 82 19.97 13.71 6.72
N ALA A 83 19.01 14.21 7.49
CA ALA A 83 18.88 15.63 7.71
C ALA A 83 19.74 16.01 8.91
N THR A 84 20.85 16.70 8.67
CA THR A 84 21.70 17.23 9.74
C THR A 84 21.64 18.76 9.66
N THR A 85 20.85 19.38 10.52
CA THR A 85 20.84 20.84 10.72
C THR A 85 21.59 21.16 12.01
N THR A 86 22.05 22.40 12.17
CA THR A 86 22.88 22.89 13.29
C THR A 86 22.34 22.55 14.69
N THR A 87 21.04 22.28 14.83
CA THR A 87 20.36 21.94 16.08
C THR A 87 19.52 20.65 16.03
N GLN A 88 19.41 19.99 14.87
CA GLN A 88 18.49 18.87 14.66
C GLN A 88 19.17 17.78 13.83
N LYS A 89 19.09 16.53 14.29
CA LYS A 89 19.47 15.36 13.49
C LYS A 89 18.21 14.59 13.19
N GLY A 90 18.02 14.13 11.96
CA GLY A 90 16.82 13.41 11.57
C GLY A 90 17.07 12.48 10.39
N VAL A 91 16.08 11.65 10.12
CA VAL A 91 16.07 10.74 8.97
C VAL A 91 14.84 11.02 8.12
N ARG A 92 15.07 11.24 6.83
CA ARG A 92 14.03 11.35 5.81
C ARG A 92 14.03 10.08 4.98
N ILE A 93 12.88 9.44 4.85
CA ILE A 93 12.69 8.23 4.06
C ILE A 93 11.72 8.55 2.93
N LYS A 94 12.15 8.29 1.69
CA LYS A 94 11.37 8.53 0.48
C LYS A 94 11.05 7.21 -0.23
N TYR A 95 9.81 7.06 -0.64
CA TYR A 95 9.33 5.98 -1.50
C TYR A 95 8.25 6.50 -2.46
N GLY A 96 8.56 6.60 -3.76
CA GLY A 96 7.66 7.21 -4.73
C GLY A 96 7.38 8.68 -4.41
N GLU A 97 6.11 9.04 -4.24
CA GLU A 97 5.67 10.39 -3.78
C GLU A 97 5.51 10.47 -2.26
N GLU A 98 5.67 9.36 -1.53
CA GLU A 98 5.54 9.32 -0.07
C GLU A 98 6.87 9.67 0.60
N GLU A 99 6.81 10.61 1.54
CA GLU A 99 7.93 11.02 2.36
C GLU A 99 7.54 10.97 3.84
N ILE A 100 8.37 10.32 4.66
CA ILE A 100 8.28 10.39 6.11
C ILE A 100 9.56 11.01 6.65
N PHE A 101 9.40 12.01 7.51
CA PHE A 101 10.50 12.70 8.16
C PHE A 101 10.35 12.63 9.68
N THR A 102 11.43 12.28 10.36
CA THR A 102 11.51 12.39 11.83
C THR A 102 12.72 13.20 12.23
N GLU A 103 12.45 14.17 13.10
CA GLU A 103 13.46 14.93 13.83
C GLU A 103 13.79 14.23 15.14
N ILE A 104 15.08 13.97 15.36
CA ILE A 104 15.65 13.67 16.67
C ILE A 104 16.06 15.01 17.27
N LEU A 105 15.28 15.49 18.24
CA LEU A 105 15.72 16.58 19.11
C LEU A 105 16.95 16.07 19.86
N SER A 106 18.07 16.83 19.79
CA SER A 106 19.37 16.37 20.26
C SER A 106 19.26 15.73 21.64
N PHE A 107 19.63 14.45 21.76
CA PHE A 107 19.86 13.83 23.06
C PHE A 107 20.84 14.72 23.82
N GLN A 108 20.44 15.19 25.00
CA GLN A 108 21.36 15.84 25.93
C GLN A 108 22.56 14.92 26.09
N LYS A 109 23.76 15.42 25.74
CA LYS A 109 25.01 14.80 26.16
C LYS A 109 24.99 14.72 27.69
N SER A 110 24.68 13.55 28.24
CA SER A 110 25.13 13.24 29.60
C SER A 110 26.64 13.11 29.51
N ASN A 111 27.36 14.17 29.87
CA ASN A 111 28.78 14.04 30.14
C ASN A 111 28.95 13.06 31.32
N PRO A 112 29.92 12.14 31.25
CA PRO A 112 30.36 11.36 32.40
C PRO A 112 31.00 12.25 33.48
#